data_AF-A0A952X843-F1
#
_entry.id   AF-A0A952X843-F1
#
_cell.length_a   1.000
_cell.length_b   1.000
_cell.length_c   1.000
_cell.angle_alpha   90.00
_cell.angle_beta   90.00
_cell.angle_gamma   90.00
#
_symmetry.space_group_name_H-M   'P 1'
#
loop_
_entity.id
_entity.type
_entity.pdbx_description
1 polymer ?
#
loop_
_entity_poly.entity_id
_entity_poly.type
_entity_poly.pdbx_seq_one_letter_code
_entity_poly.pdbx_strand_id
1 'polypeptide(L)' 'MTFTRRQLASELILQLDKGFDTERISKWADRMYYEKIGQYEDSVIDNILLDLAAMQLDPQFLIDENQLKEIILSLLEF' A
#
# COMPACT_ATOMS: atom_id res chain seq x y z
N MET A 1 -0.94 3.66 -18.57
CA MET A 1 -1.42 4.78 -17.71
C MET A 1 -0.60 4.71 -16.45
N THR A 2 -0.09 5.85 -15.98
CA THR A 2 0.71 5.92 -14.75
C THR A 2 -0.18 5.70 -13.53
N PHE A 3 0.22 4.80 -12.65
CA PHE A 3 -0.42 4.54 -11.37
C PHE A 3 -0.01 5.64 -10.39
N THR A 4 -0.99 6.41 -9.92
CA THR A 4 -0.78 7.63 -9.13
C THR A 4 -0.94 7.38 -7.64
N ARG A 5 -0.42 8.31 -6.82
CA ARG A 5 -0.59 8.24 -5.35
C ARG A 5 -2.06 8.19 -4.93
N ARG A 6 -2.91 8.99 -5.58
CA ARG A 6 -4.36 9.00 -5.32
C ARG A 6 -5.05 7.68 -5.65
N GLN A 7 -4.60 7.00 -6.70
CA GLN A 7 -5.10 5.67 -7.03
C GLN A 7 -4.67 4.65 -5.98
N LEU A 8 -3.41 4.69 -5.54
CA LEU A 8 -2.94 3.85 -4.44
C LEU A 8 -3.75 4.09 -3.16
N ALA A 9 -3.95 5.36 -2.77
CA ALA A 9 -4.76 5.72 -1.60
C ALA A 9 -6.20 5.17 -1.70
N SER A 10 -6.82 5.30 -2.87
CA SER A 10 -8.19 4.80 -3.11
C SER A 10 -8.27 3.29 -2.96
N GLU A 11 -7.31 2.55 -3.53
CA GLU A 11 -7.27 1.09 -3.40
C GLU A 11 -7.00 0.64 -1.96
N LEU A 12 -6.14 1.36 -1.21
CA LEU A 12 -5.87 1.10 0.20
C LEU A 12 -7.09 1.31 1.08
N ILE A 13 -7.87 2.38 0.84
CA ILE A 13 -9.15 2.61 1.52
C ILE A 13 -10.10 1.43 1.28
N LEU A 14 -10.18 0.92 0.04
CA LEU A 14 -11.01 -0.26 -0.27
C LEU A 14 -10.52 -1.53 0.44
N GLN A 15 -9.23 -1.67 0.76
CA GLN A 15 -8.75 -2.79 1.57
C GLN A 15 -9.11 -2.63 3.04
N LEU A 16 -9.06 -1.40 3.57
CA LEU A 16 -9.48 -1.06 4.94
C LEU A 16 -10.99 -1.22 5.15
N ASP A 17 -11.81 -0.84 4.18
CA ASP A 17 -13.28 -0.99 4.24
C ASP A 17 -13.71 -2.47 4.38
N LYS A 18 -12.84 -3.41 3.96
CA LYS A 18 -13.04 -4.86 4.16
C LYS A 18 -12.59 -5.34 5.55
N GLY A 19 -12.25 -4.43 6.46
CA GLY A 19 -11.64 -4.67 7.77
C GLY A 19 -10.11 -4.68 7.72
N PHE A 20 -9.43 -4.33 8.81
CA PHE A 20 -7.97 -4.39 8.85
C PHE A 20 -7.48 -5.84 8.95
N ASP A 21 -6.72 -6.29 7.96
CA ASP A 21 -6.15 -7.64 7.87
C ASP A 21 -4.77 -7.57 7.21
N THR A 22 -3.73 -7.74 8.01
CA THR A 22 -2.32 -7.66 7.59
C THR A 22 -2.00 -8.65 6.48
N GLU A 23 -2.51 -9.88 6.55
CA GLU A 23 -2.23 -10.92 5.55
C GLU A 23 -2.82 -10.55 4.19
N ARG A 24 -4.08 -10.14 4.19
CA ARG A 24 -4.77 -9.76 2.95
C ARG A 24 -4.14 -8.51 2.33
N ILE A 25 -3.81 -7.52 3.15
CA ILE A 25 -3.21 -6.26 2.68
C ILE A 25 -1.82 -6.53 2.10
N SER A 26 -0.98 -7.32 2.77
CA SER A 26 0.34 -7.70 2.28
C SER A 26 0.27 -8.44 0.94
N LYS A 27 -0.58 -9.46 0.82
CA LYS A 27 -0.78 -10.20 -0.45
C LYS A 27 -1.31 -9.31 -1.57
N TRP A 28 -2.19 -8.37 -1.22
CA TRP A 28 -2.70 -7.38 -2.17
C TRP A 28 -1.58 -6.44 -2.64
N ALA A 29 -0.73 -5.96 -1.74
CA ALA A 29 0.36 -5.06 -2.06
C ALA A 29 1.43 -5.73 -2.93
N ASP A 30 1.82 -6.97 -2.61
CA ASP A 30 2.74 -7.78 -3.42
C ASP A 30 2.21 -7.96 -4.85
N ARG A 31 0.92 -8.31 -4.98
CA ARG A 31 0.27 -8.44 -6.28
C ARG A 31 0.26 -7.11 -7.06
N MET A 32 -0.10 -6.01 -6.39
CA MET A 32 -0.13 -4.68 -7.00
C MET A 32 1.25 -4.24 -7.48
N TYR A 33 2.30 -4.56 -6.72
CA TYR A 33 3.68 -4.28 -7.08
C TYR A 33 4.05 -4.91 -8.43
N TYR A 34 3.75 -6.20 -8.61
CA TYR A 34 4.02 -6.88 -9.88
C TYR A 34 3.10 -6.43 -11.02
N GLU A 35 1.82 -6.15 -10.74
CA GLU A 35 0.87 -5.70 -11.76
C GLU A 35 1.17 -4.29 -12.30
N LYS A 36 1.81 -3.43 -11.48
CA LYS A 36 2.08 -2.02 -11.79
C LYS A 36 3.56 -1.70 -11.93
N ILE A 37 4.43 -2.70 -11.94
CA ILE A 37 5.89 -2.52 -11.99
C ILE A 37 6.30 -1.63 -13.17
N GLY A 38 7.09 -0.59 -12.87
CA GLY A 38 7.56 0.38 -13.86
C GLY A 38 6.48 1.34 -14.40
N GLN A 39 5.26 1.31 -13.85
CA GLN A 39 4.15 2.20 -14.23
C GLN A 39 3.79 3.18 -13.12
N TYR A 40 4.68 3.45 -12.16
CA TYR A 40 4.42 4.35 -11.05
C TYR A 40 4.67 5.81 -11.42
N GLU A 41 3.92 6.70 -10.79
CA GLU A 41 4.15 8.15 -10.83
C GLU A 41 5.50 8.51 -10.22
N ASP A 42 5.86 7.85 -9.13
CA ASP A 42 7.12 8.04 -8.42
C ASP A 42 7.51 6.80 -7.60
N SER A 43 8.69 6.86 -7.01
CA SER A 43 9.24 5.79 -6.17
C SER A 43 8.58 5.66 -4.79
N VAL A 44 7.74 6.62 -4.37
CA VAL A 44 7.05 6.54 -3.07
C VAL A 44 6.03 5.41 -3.10
N ILE A 45 5.32 5.26 -4.22
CA ILE A 45 4.37 4.15 -4.44
C ILE A 45 5.09 2.81 -4.33
N ASP A 46 6.27 2.70 -4.94
CA ASP A 46 7.08 1.48 -4.97
C ASP A 46 7.49 1.05 -3.55
N ASN A 47 8.00 2.00 -2.76
CA ASN A 47 8.40 1.77 -1.38
C ASN A 47 7.21 1.36 -0.50
N ILE A 48 6.06 2.03 -0.62
CA ILE A 48 4.87 1.69 0.17
C ILE A 48 4.39 0.27 -0.16
N LEU A 49 4.33 -0.10 -1.44
CA LEU A 49 3.91 -1.44 -1.83
C LEU A 49 4.87 -2.52 -1.30
N LEU A 50 6.18 -2.25 -1.32
CA LEU A 50 7.19 -3.15 -0.75
C LEU A 50 7.06 -3.29 0.77
N ASP A 51 6.90 -2.18 1.49
CA ASP A 51 6.74 -2.19 2.95
C ASP A 51 5.47 -2.97 3.35
N LEU A 52 4.36 -2.72 2.65
CA LEU A 52 3.11 -3.44 2.87
C LEU A 52 3.23 -4.93 2.53
N ALA A 53 3.88 -5.28 1.42
CA ALA A 53 4.14 -6.67 1.07
C ALA A 53 5.00 -7.37 2.14
N ALA A 54 5.96 -6.67 2.74
CA ALA A 54 6.86 -7.22 3.75
C ALA A 54 6.24 -7.39 5.14
N MET A 55 5.03 -6.86 5.39
CA MET A 55 4.34 -6.96 6.70
C MET A 55 4.19 -8.40 7.21
N GLN A 56 4.12 -9.40 6.32
CA GLN A 56 4.04 -10.82 6.70
C GLN A 56 5.41 -11.50 6.86
N LEU A 57 6.45 -10.92 6.28
CA LEU A 57 7.78 -11.54 6.21
C LEU A 57 8.63 -11.17 7.43
N ASP A 58 8.49 -9.94 7.93
CA ASP A 58 9.29 -9.46 9.04
C ASP A 58 8.45 -8.59 9.99
N PRO A 59 8.42 -8.90 11.31
CA PRO A 59 7.76 -8.07 12.32
C PRO A 59 8.20 -6.60 12.34
N GLN A 60 9.39 -6.28 11.82
CA GLN A 60 9.85 -4.89 11.73
C GLN A 60 9.02 -4.04 10.75
N PHE A 61 8.33 -4.67 9.80
CA PHE A 61 7.40 -4.02 8.86
C PHE A 61 5.96 -4.15 9.32
N LEU A 62 5.71 -4.56 10.57
CA LEU A 62 4.36 -4.64 11.10
C LEU A 62 3.76 -3.22 11.15
N ILE A 63 2.91 -2.93 10.18
CA ILE A 63 2.12 -1.70 10.11
C ILE A 63 0.78 -2.00 10.78
N ASP A 64 0.37 -1.17 11.75
CA ASP A 64 -0.99 -1.24 12.32
C ASP A 64 -2.02 -0.44 11.51
N GLU A 65 -3.29 -0.56 11.86
CA GLU A 65 -4.37 0.12 11.14
C GLU A 65 -4.23 1.65 11.13
N ASN A 66 -3.74 2.26 12.22
CA ASN A 66 -3.58 3.70 12.30
C ASN A 66 -2.41 4.18 11.44
N GLN A 67 -1.29 3.48 11.47
CA GLN A 67 -0.16 3.75 10.59
C GLN A 67 -0.56 3.62 9.12
N LEU A 68 -1.37 2.62 8.77
CA LEU A 68 -1.90 2.50 7.40
C LEU A 68 -2.80 3.70 7.01
N LYS A 69 -3.62 4.19 7.95
CA LYS A 69 -4.41 5.42 7.73
C LYS A 69 -3.53 6.65 7.54
N GLU A 70 -2.43 6.78 8.28
CA GLU A 70 -1.47 7.87 8.09
C GLU A 70 -0.80 7.82 6.71
N ILE A 71 -0.44 6.62 6.24
CA ILE A 71 0.08 6.42 4.86
C ILE A 71 -0.95 6.90 3.83
N ILE A 72 -2.23 6.52 3.98
CA ILE A 72 -3.31 6.93 3.08
C ILE A 72 -3.48 8.45 3.08
N LEU A 73 -3.48 9.08 4.25
CA LEU A 73 -3.61 10.54 4.38
C LEU A 73 -2.43 11.23 3.69
N SER A 74 -1.20 10.78 3.95
CA SER A 74 0.00 11.29 3.28
C SER A 74 -0.11 11.18 1.76
N LEU A 75 -0.60 10.06 1.22
CA LEU A 75 -0.80 9.90 -0.24
C LEU A 75 -1.83 10.86 -0.84
N LEU A 76 -2.75 11.40 -0.05
CA LEU A 76 -3.79 12.33 -0.50
C LEU A 76 -3.41 13.82 -0.38
N GLU A 77 -2.40 14.14 0.44
CA GLU A 77 -1.94 15.52 0.67
C GLU A 77 -0.98 16.06 -0.42
N PHE A 78 -0.51 15.19 -1.32
CA PHE A 78 0.30 15.56 -2.50
C PHE A 78 -0.53 15.56 -3.80
#